data_AF-A0A382GJP7-F1
#
_entry.id   AF-A0A382GJP7-F1
#
_cell.length_a   1.000
_cell.length_b   1.000
_cell.length_c   1.000
_cell.angle_alpha   90.00
_cell.angle_beta   90.00
_cell.angle_gamma   90.00
#
_symmetry.space_group_name_H-M   'P 1'
#
loop_
_entity.id
_entity.type
_entity.pdbx_description
1 polymer ?
#
loop_
_entity_poly.entity_id
_entity_poly.type
_entity_poly.pdbx_seq_one_letter_code
_entity_poly.pdbx_strand_id
1 'polypeptide(L)' 'MFVSSVGLCADVNAKSVVGNTPLDDAISLNPNNRKNKAESADLLRKHGGKTGAELKAEGK' A
#
# COMPACT_ATOMS: atom_id res chain seq x y z
N MET A 1 14.28 -19.85 -22.91
CA MET A 1 15.06 -18.98 -22.03
C MET A 1 14.07 -18.09 -21.30
N PHE A 2 13.94 -18.31 -19.99
CA PHE A 2 13.17 -17.61 -18.96
C PHE A 2 12.02 -16.68 -19.38
N VAL A 3 10.80 -17.09 -19.01
CA VAL A 3 9.66 -16.20 -18.84
C VAL A 3 10.06 -15.12 -17.84
N SER A 4 10.37 -13.92 -18.33
CA SER A 4 10.49 -12.74 -17.49
C SER A 4 9.11 -12.44 -16.95
N SER A 5 8.81 -13.05 -15.81
CA SER A 5 7.76 -12.65 -14.90
C SER A 5 7.92 -11.14 -14.72
N VAL A 6 7.05 -10.37 -15.37
CA VAL A 6 6.72 -9.02 -14.92
C VAL A 6 5.92 -9.21 -13.63
N GLY A 7 6.59 -9.75 -12.61
CA GLY A 7 6.24 -9.50 -11.23
C GLY A 7 6.61 -8.06 -11.03
N LEU A 8 5.66 -7.17 -11.35
CA LEU A 8 5.75 -5.78 -10.97
C LEU A 8 6.00 -5.83 -9.46
N CYS A 9 7.24 -5.52 -9.07
CA CYS A 9 7.57 -5.18 -7.71
C CYS A 9 6.83 -3.86 -7.48
N ALA A 10 5.51 -3.97 -7.27
CA ALA A 10 4.64 -2.86 -7.02
C ALA A 10 5.07 -2.36 -5.66
N ASP A 11 5.76 -1.22 -5.65
CA ASP A 11 6.25 -0.63 -4.43
C ASP A 11 5.04 -0.31 -3.55
N VAL A 12 4.85 -1.14 -2.50
CA VAL A 12 3.73 -1.04 -1.57
C VAL A 12 3.78 0.23 -0.71
N ASN A 13 4.85 1.01 -0.87
CA ASN A 13 5.14 2.27 -0.19
C ASN A 13 5.19 3.46 -1.17
N ALA A 14 4.85 3.25 -2.45
CA ALA A 14 4.85 4.29 -3.46
C ALA A 14 3.91 5.41 -3.05
N LYS A 15 4.38 6.66 -3.08
CA LYS A 15 3.51 7.79 -2.79
C LYS A 15 2.82 8.24 -4.07
N SER A 16 1.51 8.41 -4.01
CA SER A 16 0.73 9.08 -5.04
C SER A 16 1.12 10.56 -5.13
N VAL A 17 0.65 11.26 -6.18
CA VAL A 17 0.87 12.71 -6.36
C VAL A 17 0.38 13.54 -5.17
N VAL A 18 -0.58 13.00 -4.40
CA VAL A 18 -1.12 13.58 -3.17
C VAL A 18 -0.33 13.20 -1.90
N GLY A 19 0.68 12.35 -2.01
CA GLY A 19 1.50 11.89 -0.87
C GLY A 19 0.97 10.64 -0.14
N ASN A 20 -0.17 10.09 -0.57
CA ASN A 20 -0.76 8.88 -0.01
C ASN A 20 -0.02 7.63 -0.46
N THR A 21 0.12 6.65 0.43
CA THR A 21 0.57 5.29 0.04
C THR A 21 -0.63 4.41 -0.34
N PRO A 22 -0.40 3.25 -0.99
CA PRO A 22 -1.45 2.26 -1.23
C PRO A 22 -2.22 1.89 0.04
N LEU A 23 -1.57 1.93 1.21
CA LEU A 23 -2.21 1.67 2.50
C LEU A 23 -3.11 2.84 2.94
N ASP A 24 -2.69 4.09 2.76
CA ASP A 24 -3.53 5.27 3.02
C ASP A 24 -4.77 5.27 2.13
N ASP A 25 -4.59 4.91 0.85
CA ASP A 25 -5.70 4.82 -0.10
C ASP A 25 -6.61 3.63 0.25
N ALA A 26 -6.09 2.46 0.62
CA ALA A 26 -6.92 1.34 1.09
C ALA A 26 -7.75 1.67 2.35
N ILE A 27 -7.22 2.54 3.22
CA ILE A 27 -7.92 3.03 4.41
C ILE A 27 -8.97 4.10 4.05
N SER A 28 -8.70 4.92 3.03
CA SER A 28 -9.53 6.06 2.63
C SER A 28 -10.60 5.72 1.59
N LEU A 29 -10.37 4.68 0.78
CA LEU A 29 -11.27 4.21 -0.26
C LEU A 29 -12.44 3.48 0.40
N ASN A 30 -13.58 4.16 0.42
CA ASN A 30 -14.91 3.61 0.63
C ASN A 30 -15.31 3.36 2.11
N PRO A 31 -15.89 4.35 2.81
CA PRO A 31 -16.34 4.20 4.20
C PRO A 31 -17.47 3.18 4.38
N ASN A 32 -18.16 2.82 3.29
CA ASN A 32 -19.31 1.91 3.30
C ASN A 32 -18.92 0.43 3.24
N ASN A 33 -17.66 0.09 2.94
CA ASN A 33 -17.20 -1.29 2.85
C ASN A 33 -15.98 -1.57 3.73
N ARG A 34 -16.24 -1.73 5.03
CA ARG A 34 -15.20 -2.00 6.05
C ARG A 34 -14.48 -3.34 5.86
N LYS A 35 -15.12 -4.35 5.26
CA LYS A 35 -14.50 -5.66 5.03
C LYS A 35 -13.37 -5.58 4.01
N ASN A 36 -13.64 -4.94 2.87
CA ASN A 36 -12.63 -4.78 1.81
C ASN A 36 -11.48 -3.87 2.27
N LYS A 37 -11.76 -2.85 3.10
CA LYS A 37 -10.75 -2.00 3.73
C LYS A 37 -9.81 -2.82 4.62
N ALA A 38 -10.36 -3.65 5.51
CA ALA A 38 -9.56 -4.46 6.42
C ALA A 38 -8.68 -5.45 5.65
N GLU A 39 -9.26 -6.18 4.69
CA GLU A 39 -8.52 -7.18 3.91
C GLU A 39 -7.40 -6.56 3.05
N SER A 40 -7.68 -5.44 2.38
CA SER A 40 -6.66 -4.73 1.59
C SER A 40 -5.54 -4.18 2.47
N ALA A 41 -5.88 -3.61 3.63
CA ALA A 41 -4.90 -3.11 4.59
C ALA A 41 -4.06 -4.23 5.20
N ASP A 42 -4.67 -5.37 5.52
CA ASP A 42 -3.98 -6.57 6.05
C ASP A 42 -3.00 -7.14 5.02
N LEU A 43 -3.42 -7.24 3.76
CA LEU A 43 -2.55 -7.69 2.67
C LEU A 43 -1.36 -6.74 2.49
N LEU A 44 -1.59 -5.43 2.45
CA LEU A 44 -0.53 -4.44 2.35
C LEU A 44 0.41 -4.51 3.55
N ARG A 45 -0.10 -4.61 4.78
CA ARG A 45 0.70 -4.80 6.01
C ARG A 45 1.56 -6.06 5.95
N LYS A 46 1.01 -7.19 5.48
CA LYS A 46 1.75 -8.45 5.31
C LYS A 46 2.88 -8.34 4.28
N HIS A 47 2.72 -7.48 3.28
CA HIS A 47 3.75 -7.20 2.28
C HIS A 47 4.70 -6.05 2.65
N GLY A 48 4.62 -5.51 3.88
CA GLY A 48 5.49 -4.43 4.34
C GLY A 48 5.06 -3.03 3.90
N GLY A 49 3.80 -2.89 3.48
CA GLY A 49 3.15 -1.62 3.20
C GLY A 49 2.97 -0.79 4.46
N LYS A 50 3.45 0.45 4.39
CA LYS A 50 3.41 1.46 5.44
C LYS A 50 2.52 2.61 4.99
N THR A 51 1.94 3.31 5.95
CA THR A 51 1.27 4.58 5.66
C THR A 51 2.31 5.67 5.39
N GLY A 52 1.93 6.73 4.70
CA GLY A 52 2.78 7.89 4.47
C GLY A 52 3.29 8.50 5.78
N ALA A 53 2.51 8.39 6.86
CA ALA A 53 2.91 8.79 8.20
C ALA A 53 4.05 7.91 8.76
N GLU A 54 3.96 6.59 8.63
CA GLU A 54 5.02 5.67 9.06
C GLU A 54 6.29 5.83 8.21
N LEU A 55 6.17 6.03 6.90
CA LEU A 55 7.33 6.34 6.03
C LEU A 55 8.00 7.67 6.38
N LYS A 56 7.23 8.67 6.82
CA LYS A 56 7.77 9.96 7.27
C LYS A 56 8.53 9.83 8.60
N ALA A 57 8.14 8.87 9.45
CA ALA A 57 8.83 8.59 10.70
C ALA A 57 10.14 7.80 10.50
N GLU A 58 10.21 6.95 9.47
CA GLU A 58 11.37 6.09 9.20
C GLU A 58 12.53 6.78 8.46
N GLY A 59 12.27 7.95 7.87
CA GLY A 59 13.27 8.77 7.17
C GLY A 59 14.08 9.72 8.06
N LYS A 60 14.20 9.47 9.37
CA LYS A 60 14.97 10.28 10.33
C LYS A 60 16.24 9.57 10.77
#